data_AF-A0AAW9Y875-F1
#
_entry.id   AF-A0AAW9Y875-F1
#
_cell.length_a   1.000
_cell.length_b   1.000
_cell.length_c   1.000
_cell.angle_alpha   90.00
_cell.angle_beta   90.00
_cell.angle_gamma   90.00
#
_symmetry.space_group_name_H-M   'P 1'
#
loop_
_entity.id
_entity.type
_entity.pdbx_description
1 polymer ?
#
loop_
_entity_poly.entity_id
_entity_poly.type
_entity_poly.pdbx_seq_one_letter_code
_entity_poly.pdbx_strand_id
1 'polypeptide(L)'
;MTKQIKRIGVLTSGGDAPGMNAAIRAVVRAGLHHGLEVYGIYDGYLGLHQDRIVKLERHSVSDVVNRGGTFLGSARFPAFKDPKVRAEAIENLKKHGIDALVVIGGDGSYMGAKKLTEEGFPCIGLPGTIDNDIAGTDFTIGFDTALNVVVDAIDRLRDTCSSHHRISVVEIMGRHCGDLAMSAAVAGGAEYVIVPEVAFDKEKLLQQIKEGEAKGKKHAIITICEHVTDVNALAKDIEAMTGRETRATILGHIQRGGSPTARDRIMSSRMGAFAVEQLLAGQGGRCVGIQGNEMVHHDIIDCIENLKRPFDQELYDLSTTLF
;
A
#
# COMPACT_ATOMS: atom_id res chain seq x y z
N MET A 1 14.43 27.17 -21.49
CA MET A 1 13.65 26.16 -22.24
C MET A 1 13.62 24.90 -21.40
N THR A 2 12.45 24.41 -21.01
CA THR A 2 12.31 23.13 -20.31
C THR A 2 12.85 22.02 -21.20
N LYS A 3 13.72 21.15 -20.66
CA LYS A 3 14.31 20.02 -21.42
C LYS A 3 13.17 19.13 -21.90
N GLN A 4 13.11 18.86 -23.20
CA GLN A 4 12.08 17.98 -23.77
C GLN A 4 12.33 16.54 -23.29
N ILE A 5 11.36 15.94 -22.60
CA ILE A 5 11.41 14.55 -22.15
C ILE A 5 11.26 13.63 -23.36
N LYS A 6 12.26 12.77 -23.58
CA LYS A 6 12.26 11.73 -24.62
C LYS A 6 12.33 10.33 -24.04
N ARG A 7 12.96 10.18 -22.87
CA ARG A 7 13.15 8.91 -22.19
C ARG A 7 12.73 8.99 -20.73
N ILE A 8 11.95 8.03 -20.27
CA ILE A 8 11.55 7.95 -18.86
C ILE A 8 11.95 6.60 -18.25
N GLY A 9 12.31 6.63 -16.96
CA GLY A 9 12.53 5.44 -16.15
C GLY A 9 11.27 5.09 -15.36
N VAL A 10 11.12 3.81 -14.99
CA VAL A 10 10.14 3.36 -14.01
C VAL A 10 10.79 2.37 -13.05
N LEU A 11 10.50 2.52 -11.76
CA LEU A 11 10.98 1.62 -10.71
C LEU A 11 9.92 1.37 -9.64
N THR A 12 10.04 0.24 -8.96
CA THR A 12 9.26 -0.11 -7.77
C THR A 12 10.17 -0.18 -6.55
N SER A 13 9.74 0.41 -5.43
CA SER A 13 10.53 0.47 -4.19
C SER A 13 9.62 0.39 -2.96
N GLY A 14 10.06 -0.33 -1.93
CA GLY A 14 9.29 -0.59 -0.72
C GLY A 14 8.75 -2.02 -0.65
N GLY A 15 7.75 -2.26 0.20
CA GLY A 15 7.01 -3.52 0.18
C GLY A 15 6.23 -3.64 -1.14
N ASP A 16 6.20 -4.81 -1.74
CA ASP A 16 5.39 -5.03 -2.93
C ASP A 16 3.89 -5.03 -2.58
N ALA A 17 3.08 -4.62 -3.55
CA ALA A 17 1.64 -4.54 -3.42
C ALA A 17 0.96 -5.02 -4.72
N PRO A 18 -0.19 -5.73 -4.64
CA PRO A 18 -0.90 -6.17 -5.83
C PRO A 18 -1.34 -4.99 -6.69
N GLY A 19 -0.89 -4.96 -7.94
CA GLY A 19 -1.21 -3.85 -8.87
C GLY A 19 0.01 -3.04 -9.30
N MET A 20 1.17 -3.18 -8.64
CA MET A 20 2.41 -2.56 -9.11
C MET A 20 2.76 -2.93 -10.56
N ASN A 21 2.56 -4.19 -10.95
CA ASN A 21 2.71 -4.62 -12.35
C ASN A 21 1.74 -3.91 -13.31
N ALA A 22 0.50 -3.65 -12.88
CA ALA A 22 -0.48 -2.91 -13.68
C ALA A 22 -0.07 -1.43 -13.83
N ALA A 23 0.49 -0.83 -12.78
CA ALA A 23 1.04 0.53 -12.83
C ALA A 23 2.25 0.62 -13.75
N ILE A 24 3.22 -0.29 -13.64
CA ILE A 24 4.38 -0.36 -14.56
C ILE A 24 3.89 -0.50 -16.00
N ARG A 25 2.95 -1.42 -16.26
CA ARG A 25 2.35 -1.60 -17.59
C ARG A 25 1.75 -0.30 -18.11
N ALA A 26 1.02 0.44 -17.28
CA ALA A 26 0.38 1.68 -17.69
C ALA A 26 1.40 2.78 -18.01
N VAL A 27 2.44 2.95 -17.18
CA VAL A 27 3.55 3.87 -17.47
C VAL A 27 4.23 3.52 -18.79
N VAL A 28 4.55 2.24 -19.02
CA VAL A 28 5.18 1.79 -20.28
C VAL A 28 4.27 2.04 -21.48
N ARG A 29 2.99 1.63 -21.41
CA ARG A 29 2.06 1.74 -22.54
C ARG A 29 1.71 3.19 -22.85
N ALA A 30 1.51 4.04 -21.84
CA ALA A 30 1.27 5.47 -22.02
C ALA A 30 2.52 6.19 -22.55
N GLY A 31 3.69 5.89 -22.00
CA GLY A 31 4.97 6.46 -22.49
C GLY A 31 5.19 6.15 -23.97
N LEU A 32 5.05 4.88 -24.36
CA LEU A 32 5.18 4.47 -25.78
C LEU A 32 4.10 5.11 -26.67
N HIS A 33 2.87 5.28 -26.17
CA HIS A 33 1.79 5.95 -26.91
C HIS A 33 2.14 7.41 -27.23
N HIS A 34 2.79 8.11 -26.30
CA HIS A 34 3.28 9.48 -26.49
C HIS A 34 4.65 9.57 -27.17
N GLY A 35 5.17 8.46 -27.70
CA GLY A 35 6.45 8.43 -28.44
C GLY A 35 7.70 8.53 -27.56
N LEU A 36 7.57 8.28 -26.24
CA LEU A 36 8.70 8.19 -25.33
C LEU A 36 9.34 6.80 -25.38
N GLU A 37 10.64 6.72 -25.10
CA GLU A 37 11.26 5.44 -24.74
C GLU A 37 11.16 5.22 -23.23
N VAL A 38 10.86 3.99 -22.80
CA VAL A 38 10.68 3.67 -21.38
C VAL A 38 11.72 2.65 -20.93
N TYR A 39 12.34 2.90 -19.78
CA TYR A 39 13.34 2.03 -19.17
C TYR A 39 12.84 1.51 -17.82
N GLY A 40 12.93 0.22 -17.59
CA GLY A 40 12.68 -0.43 -16.32
C GLY A 40 13.97 -0.50 -15.50
N ILE A 41 13.88 -0.18 -14.22
CA ILE A 41 15.00 -0.24 -13.29
C ILE A 41 14.69 -1.33 -12.26
N TYR A 42 15.56 -2.34 -12.20
CA TYR A 42 15.35 -3.46 -11.28
C TYR A 42 15.61 -3.07 -9.82
N ASP A 43 14.92 -3.71 -8.88
CA ASP A 43 15.09 -3.60 -7.43
C ASP A 43 15.17 -2.16 -6.89
N GLY A 44 14.37 -1.28 -7.48
CA GLY A 44 14.22 0.10 -7.05
C GLY A 44 15.53 0.89 -7.08
N TYR A 45 15.78 1.64 -6.01
CA TYR A 45 16.97 2.49 -5.91
C TYR A 45 18.28 1.72 -5.87
N LEU A 46 18.28 0.46 -5.44
CA LEU A 46 19.47 -0.38 -5.45
C LEU A 46 19.91 -0.67 -6.89
N GLY A 47 19.00 -1.13 -7.76
CA GLY A 47 19.38 -1.38 -9.14
C GLY A 47 19.58 -0.09 -9.93
N LEU A 48 18.97 1.03 -9.53
CA LEU A 48 19.33 2.34 -10.08
C LEU A 48 20.81 2.67 -9.83
N HIS A 49 21.25 2.48 -8.59
CA HIS A 49 22.65 2.70 -8.19
C HIS A 49 23.62 1.71 -8.85
N GLN A 50 23.20 0.45 -9.02
CA GLN A 50 23.99 -0.62 -9.64
C GLN A 50 23.88 -0.69 -11.18
N ASP A 51 23.26 0.31 -11.83
CA ASP A 51 23.08 0.38 -13.28
C ASP A 51 22.33 -0.83 -13.89
N ARG A 52 21.38 -1.41 -13.15
CA ARG A 52 20.53 -2.53 -13.59
C ARG A 52 19.27 -2.02 -14.29
N ILE A 53 19.49 -1.41 -15.46
CA ILE A 53 18.48 -0.68 -16.22
C ILE A 53 18.28 -1.37 -17.59
N VAL A 54 17.03 -1.59 -17.98
CA VAL A 54 16.64 -2.30 -19.20
C VAL A 54 15.61 -1.49 -19.98
N LYS A 55 15.74 -1.43 -21.31
CA LYS A 55 14.70 -0.84 -22.16
C LYS A 55 13.46 -1.73 -22.14
N LEU A 56 12.29 -1.14 -21.85
CA LEU A 56 11.01 -1.82 -21.86
C LEU A 56 10.26 -1.51 -23.15
N GLU A 57 9.88 -2.58 -23.83
CA GLU A 57 9.09 -2.53 -25.05
C GLU A 57 7.62 -2.86 -24.76
N ARG A 58 6.76 -2.66 -25.74
CA ARG A 58 5.32 -2.96 -25.62
C ARG A 58 5.08 -4.39 -25.11
N HIS A 59 5.85 -5.36 -25.61
CA HIS A 59 5.72 -6.78 -25.24
C HIS A 59 6.29 -7.11 -23.86
N SER A 60 7.23 -6.30 -23.32
CA SER A 60 7.85 -6.52 -22.01
C SER A 60 6.85 -6.42 -20.85
N VAL A 61 5.69 -5.79 -21.07
CA VAL A 61 4.60 -5.63 -20.11
C VAL A 61 3.30 -6.32 -20.55
N SER A 62 3.41 -7.33 -21.43
CA SER A 62 2.29 -8.23 -21.74
C SER A 62 2.07 -9.23 -20.59
N ASP A 63 0.82 -9.63 -20.35
CA ASP A 63 0.45 -10.65 -19.37
C ASP A 63 0.91 -10.41 -17.91
N VAL A 64 1.20 -9.16 -17.55
CA VAL A 64 1.54 -8.75 -16.18
C VAL A 64 0.40 -8.06 -15.43
N VAL A 65 -0.65 -7.62 -16.13
CA VAL A 65 -1.73 -6.79 -15.54
C VAL A 65 -2.50 -7.49 -14.42
N ASN A 66 -2.56 -8.81 -14.46
CA ASN A 66 -3.25 -9.67 -13.49
C ASN A 66 -2.28 -10.39 -12.53
N ARG A 67 -0.99 -10.03 -12.52
CA ARG A 67 0.02 -10.65 -11.66
C ARG A 67 0.30 -9.77 -10.46
N GLY A 68 0.30 -10.36 -9.26
CA GLY A 68 0.78 -9.73 -8.04
C GLY A 68 2.28 -9.46 -8.05
N GLY A 69 2.77 -8.78 -7.00
CA GLY A 69 4.16 -8.37 -6.87
C GLY A 69 4.60 -7.36 -7.93
N THR A 70 5.91 -7.30 -8.17
CA THR A 70 6.53 -6.46 -9.20
C THR A 70 7.58 -7.26 -9.99
N PHE A 71 7.47 -7.30 -11.31
CA PHE A 71 8.46 -7.99 -12.17
C PHE A 71 9.79 -7.24 -12.25
N LEU A 72 9.83 -5.96 -11.87
CA LEU A 72 11.06 -5.20 -11.71
C LEU A 72 11.74 -5.48 -10.37
N GLY A 73 11.10 -6.20 -9.45
CA GLY A 73 11.62 -6.40 -8.11
C GLY A 73 11.60 -5.12 -7.26
N SER A 74 11.97 -5.26 -6.00
CA SER A 74 12.06 -4.17 -5.04
C SER A 74 13.11 -4.52 -3.99
N ALA A 75 13.93 -3.55 -3.60
CA ALA A 75 14.90 -3.73 -2.54
C ALA A 75 14.95 -2.50 -1.63
N ARG A 76 15.15 -2.75 -0.32
CA ARG A 76 15.49 -1.67 0.62
C ARG A 76 16.92 -1.23 0.36
N PHE A 77 17.12 0.08 0.18
CA PHE A 77 18.46 0.65 -0.02
C PHE A 77 18.67 1.91 0.84
N PRO A 78 18.94 1.76 2.15
CA PRO A 78 19.11 2.90 3.06
C PRO A 78 20.24 3.87 2.66
N ALA A 79 21.27 3.37 1.98
CA ALA A 79 22.40 4.16 1.51
C ALA A 79 21.98 5.25 0.50
N PHE A 80 20.81 5.14 -0.15
CA PHE A 80 20.28 6.18 -1.05
C PHE A 80 20.00 7.52 -0.34
N LYS A 81 19.99 7.54 1.01
CA LYS A 81 19.94 8.79 1.80
C LYS A 81 21.22 9.62 1.67
N ASP A 82 22.35 9.02 1.30
CA ASP A 82 23.60 9.73 1.07
C ASP A 82 23.59 10.46 -0.29
N PRO A 83 23.84 11.78 -0.33
CA PRO A 83 23.95 12.54 -1.58
C PRO A 83 24.97 11.95 -2.58
N LYS A 84 26.07 11.34 -2.12
CA LYS A 84 27.07 10.74 -3.02
C LYS A 84 26.49 9.55 -3.79
N VAL A 85 25.74 8.70 -3.09
CA VAL A 85 25.07 7.54 -3.68
C VAL A 85 24.01 7.97 -4.68
N ARG A 86 23.28 9.06 -4.41
CA ARG A 86 22.31 9.63 -5.37
C ARG A 86 22.99 10.24 -6.58
N ALA A 87 24.11 10.92 -6.41
CA ALA A 87 24.89 11.44 -7.53
C ALA A 87 25.31 10.31 -8.49
N GLU A 88 25.80 9.18 -7.96
CA GLU A 88 26.14 7.98 -8.76
C GLU A 88 24.90 7.43 -9.51
N ALA A 89 23.76 7.36 -8.85
CA ALA A 89 22.49 6.97 -9.47
C ALA A 89 22.04 7.93 -10.58
N ILE A 90 22.22 9.24 -10.40
CA ILE A 90 21.93 10.26 -11.43
C ILE A 90 22.86 10.12 -12.63
N GLU A 91 24.14 9.78 -12.42
CA GLU A 91 25.06 9.52 -13.53
C GLU A 91 24.63 8.30 -14.35
N ASN A 92 24.10 7.24 -13.72
CA ASN A 92 23.51 6.12 -14.45
C ASN A 92 22.29 6.56 -15.27
N LEU A 93 21.39 7.39 -14.72
CA LEU A 93 20.26 7.95 -15.49
C LEU A 93 20.74 8.73 -16.71
N LYS A 94 21.75 9.58 -16.56
CA LYS A 94 22.37 10.35 -17.65
C LYS A 94 23.02 9.44 -18.69
N LYS A 95 23.73 8.39 -18.27
CA LYS A 95 24.37 7.40 -19.15
C LYS A 95 23.37 6.72 -20.09
N HIS A 96 22.16 6.42 -19.61
CA HIS A 96 21.07 5.87 -20.44
C HIS A 96 20.24 6.96 -21.14
N GLY A 97 20.54 8.23 -20.90
CA GLY A 97 19.81 9.38 -21.45
C GLY A 97 18.39 9.51 -20.91
N ILE A 98 18.10 8.97 -19.72
CA ILE A 98 16.79 9.06 -19.08
C ILE A 98 16.59 10.49 -18.59
N ASP A 99 15.43 11.08 -18.88
CA ASP A 99 15.11 12.48 -18.60
C ASP A 99 14.25 12.66 -17.34
N ALA A 100 13.45 11.65 -16.99
CA ALA A 100 12.55 11.68 -15.85
C ALA A 100 12.28 10.27 -15.30
N LEU A 101 11.77 10.18 -14.08
CA LEU A 101 11.53 8.90 -13.39
C LEU A 101 10.11 8.82 -12.81
N VAL A 102 9.46 7.67 -13.01
CA VAL A 102 8.25 7.30 -12.29
C VAL A 102 8.61 6.32 -11.18
N VAL A 103 8.27 6.65 -9.93
CA VAL A 103 8.58 5.86 -8.74
C VAL A 103 7.29 5.31 -8.15
N ILE A 104 7.15 3.99 -8.11
CA ILE A 104 5.98 3.32 -7.53
C ILE A 104 6.37 2.76 -6.15
N GLY A 105 5.69 3.20 -5.09
CA GLY A 105 5.99 2.76 -3.73
C GLY A 105 5.29 3.57 -2.64
N GLY A 106 5.74 3.41 -1.40
CA GLY A 106 5.28 4.19 -0.24
C GLY A 106 6.12 5.42 0.08
N ASP A 107 5.93 6.00 1.27
CA ASP A 107 6.55 7.24 1.73
C ASP A 107 8.08 7.26 1.60
N GLY A 108 8.73 6.16 1.95
CA GLY A 108 10.19 6.03 1.83
C GLY A 108 10.67 6.15 0.38
N SER A 109 9.85 5.71 -0.57
CA SER A 109 10.12 5.83 -2.00
C SER A 109 9.87 7.26 -2.47
N TYR A 110 8.81 7.91 -2.00
CA TYR A 110 8.56 9.32 -2.31
C TYR A 110 9.69 10.23 -1.81
N MET A 111 10.29 9.91 -0.66
CA MET A 111 11.46 10.65 -0.18
C MET A 111 12.67 10.57 -1.12
N GLY A 112 12.90 9.42 -1.76
CA GLY A 112 13.94 9.29 -2.78
C GLY A 112 13.60 10.11 -4.03
N ALA A 113 12.34 10.09 -4.48
CA ALA A 113 11.84 10.87 -5.60
C ALA A 113 11.96 12.39 -5.36
N LYS A 114 11.64 12.86 -4.15
CA LYS A 114 11.84 14.24 -3.70
C LYS A 114 13.30 14.66 -3.86
N LYS A 115 14.22 13.87 -3.29
CA LYS A 115 15.66 14.18 -3.29
C LYS A 115 16.24 14.22 -4.70
N LEU A 116 15.85 13.28 -5.58
CA LEU A 116 16.23 13.32 -6.98
C LEU A 116 15.70 14.57 -7.70
N THR A 117 14.48 15.00 -7.40
CA THR A 117 13.90 16.22 -7.98
C THR A 117 14.64 17.48 -7.52
N GLU A 118 14.97 17.58 -6.22
CA GLU A 118 15.81 18.67 -5.68
C GLU A 118 17.19 18.73 -6.36
N GLU A 119 17.71 17.57 -6.78
CA GLU A 119 18.98 17.43 -7.51
C GLU A 119 18.83 17.61 -9.03
N GLY A 120 17.65 18.07 -9.50
CA GLY A 120 17.39 18.44 -10.88
C GLY A 120 16.87 17.30 -11.77
N PHE A 121 16.49 16.16 -11.19
CA PHE A 121 15.94 15.02 -11.93
C PHE A 121 14.43 14.84 -11.65
N PRO A 122 13.54 15.22 -12.59
CA PRO A 122 12.11 15.24 -12.34
C PRO A 122 11.57 13.84 -12.07
N CYS A 123 10.92 13.68 -10.91
CA CYS A 123 10.29 12.43 -10.51
C CYS A 123 8.79 12.59 -10.27
N ILE A 124 8.01 11.54 -10.58
CA ILE A 124 6.61 11.41 -10.18
C ILE A 124 6.44 10.18 -9.29
N GLY A 125 5.81 10.33 -8.14
CA GLY A 125 5.47 9.26 -7.21
C GLY A 125 4.09 8.67 -7.48
N LEU A 126 3.96 7.34 -7.42
CA LEU A 126 2.69 6.61 -7.40
C LEU A 126 2.56 5.80 -6.11
N PRO A 127 1.36 5.78 -5.49
CA PRO A 127 1.16 5.20 -4.18
C PRO A 127 1.01 3.69 -4.29
N GLY A 128 2.12 2.95 -4.11
CA GLY A 128 2.16 1.48 -4.17
C GLY A 128 2.41 0.88 -2.79
N THR A 129 1.34 0.56 -2.06
CA THR A 129 1.37 -0.04 -0.72
C THR A 129 0.00 -0.64 -0.41
N ILE A 130 -0.05 -1.65 0.48
CA ILE A 130 -1.32 -2.20 0.99
C ILE A 130 -1.82 -1.44 2.22
N ASP A 131 -0.97 -0.61 2.83
CA ASP A 131 -1.19 -0.03 4.16
C ASP A 131 -2.16 1.17 4.11
N ASN A 132 -2.47 1.71 2.92
CA ASN A 132 -3.28 2.93 2.73
C ASN A 132 -2.81 4.15 3.52
N ASP A 133 -1.51 4.24 3.78
CA ASP A 133 -0.94 5.23 4.69
C ASP A 133 -0.35 6.47 4.01
N ILE A 134 -0.45 6.56 2.68
CA ILE A 134 0.10 7.66 1.89
C ILE A 134 -0.88 8.84 1.86
N ALA A 135 -0.43 10.01 2.28
CA ALA A 135 -1.24 11.23 2.23
C ALA A 135 -1.55 11.70 0.80
N GLY A 136 -2.59 12.51 0.62
CA GLY A 136 -2.95 13.06 -0.70
C GLY A 136 -3.62 12.07 -1.67
N THR A 137 -4.02 10.89 -1.19
CA THR A 137 -4.83 9.93 -1.92
C THR A 137 -5.80 9.22 -0.96
N ASP A 138 -7.02 8.96 -1.41
CA ASP A 138 -8.03 8.21 -0.63
C ASP A 138 -7.67 6.71 -0.63
N PHE A 139 -7.08 6.22 -1.72
CA PHE A 139 -6.70 4.82 -1.90
C PHE A 139 -5.30 4.68 -2.48
N THR A 140 -4.60 3.64 -2.03
CA THR A 140 -3.28 3.23 -2.51
C THR A 140 -3.36 1.92 -3.30
N ILE A 141 -2.45 1.73 -4.26
CA ILE A 141 -2.42 0.53 -5.11
C ILE A 141 -2.07 -0.69 -4.27
N GLY A 142 -3.02 -1.62 -4.20
CA GLY A 142 -2.91 -2.89 -3.50
C GLY A 142 -3.78 -2.99 -2.25
N PHE A 143 -4.32 -1.87 -1.76
CA PHE A 143 -5.21 -1.83 -0.59
C PHE A 143 -6.45 -2.70 -0.80
N ASP A 144 -7.14 -2.56 -1.94
CA ASP A 144 -8.38 -3.29 -2.20
C ASP A 144 -8.14 -4.79 -2.32
N THR A 145 -7.02 -5.19 -2.92
CA THR A 145 -6.63 -6.61 -3.00
C THR A 145 -6.29 -7.18 -1.63
N ALA A 146 -5.53 -6.45 -0.81
CA ALA A 146 -5.25 -6.87 0.56
C ALA A 146 -6.54 -7.02 1.38
N LEU A 147 -7.48 -6.08 1.24
CA LEU A 147 -8.78 -6.13 1.90
C LEU A 147 -9.54 -7.41 1.55
N ASN A 148 -9.59 -7.78 0.26
CA ASN A 148 -10.26 -9.02 -0.17
C ASN A 148 -9.58 -10.28 0.40
N VAL A 149 -8.25 -10.29 0.54
CA VAL A 149 -7.52 -11.41 1.18
C VAL A 149 -7.87 -11.52 2.66
N VAL A 150 -7.94 -10.38 3.36
CA VAL A 150 -8.31 -10.35 4.79
C VAL A 150 -9.77 -10.80 4.99
N VAL A 151 -10.69 -10.32 4.16
CA VAL A 151 -12.10 -10.70 4.22
C VAL A 151 -12.28 -12.20 3.97
N ASP A 152 -11.62 -12.78 2.95
CA ASP A 152 -11.65 -14.24 2.72
C ASP A 152 -11.14 -15.02 3.94
N ALA A 153 -10.11 -14.52 4.63
CA ALA A 153 -9.62 -15.14 5.86
C ALA A 153 -10.64 -15.03 7.01
N ILE A 154 -11.28 -13.88 7.18
CA ILE A 154 -12.33 -13.66 8.19
C ILE A 154 -13.52 -14.59 7.94
N ASP A 155 -13.99 -14.72 6.69
CA ASP A 155 -15.10 -15.59 6.32
C ASP A 155 -14.81 -17.06 6.67
N ARG A 156 -13.61 -17.55 6.33
CA ARG A 156 -13.16 -18.91 6.69
C ARG A 156 -13.09 -19.12 8.20
N LEU A 157 -12.64 -18.11 8.95
CA LEU A 157 -12.59 -18.17 10.41
C LEU A 157 -14.00 -18.16 11.01
N ARG A 158 -14.94 -17.40 10.42
CA ARG A 158 -16.32 -17.31 10.89
C ARG A 158 -17.05 -18.65 10.88
N ASP A 159 -16.84 -19.46 9.84
CA ASP A 159 -17.44 -20.80 9.73
C ASP A 159 -17.04 -21.71 10.90
N THR A 160 -15.75 -21.72 11.25
CA THR A 160 -15.26 -22.52 12.38
C THR A 160 -15.58 -21.91 13.74
N CYS A 161 -15.60 -20.58 13.86
CA CYS A 161 -15.94 -19.89 15.10
C CYS A 161 -17.40 -20.10 15.50
N SER A 162 -18.31 -20.03 14.53
CA SER A 162 -19.74 -20.24 14.73
C SER A 162 -20.05 -21.67 15.20
N SER A 163 -19.38 -22.66 14.59
CA SER A 163 -19.59 -24.09 14.85
C SER A 163 -19.11 -24.52 16.24
N HIS A 164 -18.05 -23.90 16.75
CA HIS A 164 -17.41 -24.29 18.02
C HIS A 164 -17.54 -23.25 19.13
N HIS A 165 -18.30 -22.19 18.90
CA HIS A 165 -18.54 -21.12 19.86
C HIS A 165 -17.24 -20.44 20.36
N ARG A 166 -16.31 -20.19 19.43
CA ARG A 166 -14.94 -19.70 19.68
C ARG A 166 -14.79 -18.19 19.46
N ILE A 167 -13.72 -17.64 20.03
CA ILE A 167 -13.28 -16.28 19.75
C ILE A 167 -12.02 -16.34 18.87
N SER A 168 -11.96 -15.52 17.83
CA SER A 168 -10.80 -15.40 16.95
C SER A 168 -10.24 -14.00 16.96
N VAL A 169 -8.94 -13.85 17.19
CA VAL A 169 -8.20 -12.59 17.04
C VAL A 169 -7.44 -12.67 15.71
N VAL A 170 -7.64 -11.69 14.82
CA VAL A 170 -7.07 -11.67 13.47
C VAL A 170 -6.14 -10.47 13.34
N GLU A 171 -4.83 -10.73 13.26
CA GLU A 171 -3.81 -9.69 13.06
C GLU A 171 -3.66 -9.35 11.58
N ILE A 172 -3.85 -8.08 11.27
CA ILE A 172 -3.93 -7.49 9.93
C ILE A 172 -2.79 -6.49 9.75
N MET A 173 -2.19 -6.47 8.56
CA MET A 173 -1.12 -5.52 8.26
C MET A 173 -1.65 -4.09 8.10
N GLY A 174 -0.76 -3.12 8.19
CA GLY A 174 -1.12 -1.69 8.11
C GLY A 174 -0.18 -0.81 8.92
N ARG A 175 0.73 -1.43 9.69
CA ARG A 175 1.81 -0.79 10.46
C ARG A 175 1.35 0.25 11.47
N HIS A 176 1.08 1.47 11.02
CA HIS A 176 0.62 2.60 11.83
C HIS A 176 -0.71 3.17 11.28
N CYS A 177 -1.38 2.40 10.43
CA CYS A 177 -2.63 2.72 9.77
C CYS A 177 -3.67 1.62 10.01
N GLY A 178 -4.82 2.02 10.56
CA GLY A 178 -5.95 1.14 10.84
C GLY A 178 -6.86 0.86 9.66
N ASP A 179 -6.73 1.55 8.53
CA ASP A 179 -7.68 1.52 7.39
C ASP A 179 -8.02 0.10 6.94
N LEU A 180 -7.01 -0.76 6.80
CA LEU A 180 -7.21 -2.15 6.36
C LEU A 180 -7.95 -2.97 7.42
N ALA A 181 -7.61 -2.80 8.70
CA ALA A 181 -8.27 -3.48 9.81
C ALA A 181 -9.72 -3.01 10.01
N MET A 182 -10.00 -1.70 9.86
CA MET A 182 -11.36 -1.14 9.94
C MET A 182 -12.23 -1.59 8.76
N SER A 183 -11.70 -1.46 7.54
CA SER A 183 -12.42 -1.88 6.33
C SER A 183 -12.73 -3.37 6.37
N ALA A 184 -11.77 -4.19 6.82
CA ALA A 184 -11.97 -5.62 7.01
C ALA A 184 -12.97 -5.93 8.13
N ALA A 185 -12.98 -5.16 9.22
CA ALA A 185 -13.94 -5.32 10.30
C ALA A 185 -15.37 -5.13 9.80
N VAL A 186 -15.61 -4.03 9.09
CA VAL A 186 -16.95 -3.73 8.55
C VAL A 186 -17.35 -4.73 7.47
N ALA A 187 -16.47 -5.03 6.53
CA ALA A 187 -16.77 -5.95 5.43
C ALA A 187 -16.95 -7.41 5.89
N GLY A 188 -16.11 -7.86 6.84
CA GLY A 188 -16.12 -9.22 7.37
C GLY A 188 -17.04 -9.43 8.57
N GLY A 189 -17.70 -8.38 9.06
CA GLY A 189 -18.63 -8.45 10.18
C GLY A 189 -17.97 -8.64 11.56
N ALA A 190 -16.74 -8.19 11.76
CA ALA A 190 -16.00 -8.42 13.01
C ALA A 190 -16.62 -7.64 14.17
N GLU A 191 -16.82 -8.31 15.31
CA GLU A 191 -17.50 -7.73 16.47
C GLU A 191 -16.67 -6.65 17.19
N TYR A 192 -15.35 -6.68 17.02
CA TYR A 192 -14.44 -5.69 17.60
C TYR A 192 -13.32 -5.37 16.63
N VAL A 193 -12.91 -4.10 16.60
CA VAL A 193 -11.77 -3.62 15.83
C VAL A 193 -10.80 -2.87 16.74
N ILE A 194 -9.50 -3.11 16.57
CA ILE A 194 -8.42 -2.48 17.31
C ILE A 194 -7.46 -1.85 16.31
N VAL A 195 -7.30 -0.53 16.38
CA VAL A 195 -6.48 0.26 15.46
C VAL A 195 -5.54 1.22 16.19
N PRO A 196 -4.39 1.58 15.61
CA PRO A 196 -3.41 2.44 16.27
C PRO A 196 -3.89 3.88 16.50
N GLU A 197 -4.88 4.34 15.74
CA GLU A 197 -5.44 5.70 15.86
C GLU A 197 -6.32 5.88 17.11
N VAL A 198 -6.78 4.77 17.71
CA VAL A 198 -7.61 4.78 18.92
C VAL A 198 -6.85 4.12 20.07
N ALA A 199 -6.85 4.76 21.23
CA ALA A 199 -6.17 4.22 22.41
C ALA A 199 -6.71 2.83 22.78
N PHE A 200 -5.82 1.84 22.74
CA PHE A 200 -6.18 0.47 23.08
C PHE A 200 -6.29 0.28 24.60
N ASP A 201 -7.47 -0.12 25.06
CA ASP A 201 -7.76 -0.48 26.44
C ASP A 201 -8.18 -1.96 26.50
N LYS A 202 -7.25 -2.80 27.00
CA LYS A 202 -7.45 -4.24 27.13
C LYS A 202 -8.58 -4.57 28.11
N GLU A 203 -8.68 -3.87 29.23
CA GLU A 203 -9.70 -4.15 30.25
C GLU A 203 -11.09 -3.83 29.71
N LYS A 204 -11.22 -2.71 29.00
CA LYS A 204 -12.46 -2.33 28.32
C LYS A 204 -12.88 -3.37 27.28
N LEU A 205 -11.96 -3.84 26.43
CA LEU A 205 -12.25 -4.89 25.45
C LEU A 205 -12.76 -6.17 26.14
N LEU A 206 -12.07 -6.62 27.18
CA LEU A 206 -12.44 -7.82 27.93
C LEU A 206 -13.86 -7.68 28.53
N GLN A 207 -14.16 -6.52 29.11
CA GLN A 207 -15.50 -6.25 29.65
C GLN A 207 -16.58 -6.28 28.56
N GLN A 208 -16.32 -5.66 27.41
CA GLN A 208 -17.27 -5.67 26.29
C GLN A 208 -17.54 -7.08 25.76
N ILE A 209 -16.52 -7.94 25.70
CA ILE A 209 -16.68 -9.34 25.27
C ILE A 209 -17.60 -10.09 26.23
N LYS A 210 -17.41 -9.96 27.55
CA LYS A 210 -18.32 -10.57 28.57
C LYS A 210 -19.76 -10.11 28.39
N GLU A 211 -19.96 -8.82 28.16
CA GLU A 211 -21.30 -8.27 27.95
C GLU A 211 -21.95 -8.79 26.68
N GLY A 212 -21.17 -8.96 25.61
CA GLY A 212 -21.61 -9.60 24.36
C GLY A 212 -22.07 -11.04 24.58
N GLU A 213 -21.32 -11.82 25.36
CA GLU A 213 -21.69 -13.19 25.72
C GLU A 213 -22.97 -13.25 26.55
N ALA A 214 -23.13 -12.34 27.51
CA ALA A 214 -24.36 -12.24 28.32
C ALA A 214 -25.60 -11.91 27.46
N LYS A 215 -25.41 -11.20 26.35
CA LYS A 215 -26.46 -10.92 25.34
C LYS A 215 -26.67 -12.06 24.34
N GLY A 216 -25.95 -13.18 24.48
CA GLY A 216 -26.13 -14.38 23.67
C GLY A 216 -25.21 -14.48 22.45
N LYS A 217 -24.18 -13.61 22.31
CA LYS A 217 -23.16 -13.80 21.27
C LYS A 217 -22.41 -15.10 21.53
N LYS A 218 -22.46 -16.01 20.56
CA LYS A 218 -21.87 -17.36 20.67
C LYS A 218 -20.43 -17.44 20.15
N HIS A 219 -20.02 -16.48 19.35
CA HIS A 219 -18.67 -16.36 18.81
C HIS A 219 -18.32 -14.88 18.67
N ALA A 220 -17.03 -14.58 18.50
CA ALA A 220 -16.56 -13.24 18.18
C ALA A 220 -15.30 -13.32 17.31
N ILE A 221 -15.18 -12.36 16.41
CA ILE A 221 -14.00 -12.07 15.60
C ILE A 221 -13.54 -10.67 16.00
N ILE A 222 -12.27 -10.59 16.34
CA ILE A 222 -11.59 -9.36 16.74
C ILE A 222 -10.54 -9.08 15.68
N THR A 223 -10.70 -8.02 14.91
CA THR A 223 -9.66 -7.56 13.99
C THR A 223 -8.72 -6.60 14.70
N ILE A 224 -7.42 -6.75 14.46
CA ILE A 224 -6.41 -5.92 15.09
C ILE A 224 -5.33 -5.57 14.08
N CYS A 225 -5.01 -4.28 13.96
CA CYS A 225 -3.85 -3.81 13.20
C CYS A 225 -2.56 -4.24 13.92
N GLU A 226 -1.56 -4.68 13.14
CA GLU A 226 -0.25 -5.09 13.66
C GLU A 226 0.40 -4.00 14.52
N HIS A 227 1.32 -4.41 15.40
CA HIS A 227 2.07 -3.53 16.31
C HIS A 227 1.26 -2.81 17.40
N VAL A 228 -0.05 -3.06 17.55
CA VAL A 228 -0.82 -2.53 18.68
C VAL A 228 -0.56 -3.32 19.99
N THR A 229 -0.61 -4.65 19.95
CA THR A 229 -0.29 -5.52 21.09
C THR A 229 0.12 -6.93 20.63
N ASP A 230 0.59 -7.78 21.55
CA ASP A 230 0.83 -9.21 21.25
C ASP A 230 -0.51 -9.97 21.21
N VAL A 231 -0.92 -10.36 20.00
CA VAL A 231 -2.20 -11.05 19.77
C VAL A 231 -2.27 -12.43 20.42
N ASN A 232 -1.15 -13.11 20.63
CA ASN A 232 -1.14 -14.41 21.32
C ASN A 232 -1.34 -14.24 22.82
N ALA A 233 -0.74 -13.20 23.40
CA ALA A 233 -0.98 -12.83 24.80
C ALA A 233 -2.44 -12.39 24.98
N LEU A 234 -2.96 -11.56 24.07
CA LEU A 234 -4.35 -11.11 24.09
C LEU A 234 -5.34 -12.28 24.01
N ALA A 235 -5.10 -13.24 23.11
CA ALA A 235 -5.95 -14.43 23.00
C ALA A 235 -5.98 -15.25 24.30
N LYS A 236 -4.84 -15.40 24.99
CA LYS A 236 -4.78 -16.07 26.30
C LYS A 236 -5.55 -15.32 27.38
N ASP A 237 -5.42 -13.99 27.41
CA ASP A 237 -6.15 -13.15 28.37
C ASP A 237 -7.67 -13.25 28.16
N ILE A 238 -8.13 -13.25 26.90
CA ILE A 238 -9.55 -13.44 26.55
C ILE A 238 -10.04 -14.83 26.96
N GLU A 239 -9.28 -15.89 26.67
CA GLU A 239 -9.64 -17.28 27.02
C GLU A 239 -9.72 -17.46 28.54
N ALA A 240 -8.76 -16.94 29.29
CA ALA A 240 -8.75 -17.02 30.76
C ALA A 240 -9.94 -16.29 31.40
N MET A 241 -10.42 -15.23 30.76
CA MET A 241 -11.48 -14.37 31.26
C MET A 241 -12.89 -14.90 30.92
N THR A 242 -13.07 -15.39 29.69
CA THR A 242 -14.38 -15.86 29.16
C THR A 242 -14.60 -17.36 29.38
N GLY A 243 -13.53 -18.13 29.53
CA GLY A 243 -13.58 -19.59 29.48
C GLY A 243 -13.83 -20.15 28.07
N ARG A 244 -13.82 -19.32 27.03
CA ARG A 244 -13.97 -19.74 25.63
C ARG A 244 -12.62 -19.91 24.96
N GLU A 245 -12.49 -21.02 24.23
CA GLU A 245 -11.33 -21.26 23.38
C GLU A 245 -11.12 -20.07 22.42
N THR A 246 -9.97 -19.43 22.57
CA THR A 246 -9.60 -18.24 21.80
C THR A 246 -8.34 -18.52 20.98
N ARG A 247 -8.34 -18.12 19.71
CA ARG A 247 -7.22 -18.35 18.79
C ARG A 247 -6.79 -17.06 18.12
N ALA A 248 -5.48 -16.84 18.07
CA ALA A 248 -4.89 -15.77 17.28
C ALA A 248 -4.48 -16.30 15.90
N THR A 249 -4.83 -15.56 14.85
CA THR A 249 -4.43 -15.81 13.48
C THR A 249 -3.66 -14.60 12.97
N ILE A 250 -2.37 -14.79 12.70
CA ILE A 250 -1.51 -13.76 12.10
C ILE A 250 -1.47 -14.02 10.61
N LEU A 251 -2.15 -13.18 9.81
CA LEU A 251 -2.20 -13.35 8.36
C LEU A 251 -0.83 -13.12 7.73
N GLY A 252 -0.11 -12.10 8.21
CA GLY A 252 1.21 -11.74 7.72
C GLY A 252 1.22 -11.47 6.21
N HIS A 253 2.27 -11.94 5.53
CA HIS A 253 2.59 -11.53 4.16
C HIS A 253 1.64 -12.05 3.07
N ILE A 254 0.67 -12.93 3.39
CA ILE A 254 -0.34 -13.35 2.40
C ILE A 254 -1.14 -12.16 1.87
N GLN A 255 -1.27 -11.09 2.68
CA GLN A 255 -1.96 -9.84 2.36
C GLN A 255 -1.27 -9.02 1.26
N ARG A 256 0.03 -9.23 1.02
CA ARG A 256 0.79 -8.56 -0.06
C ARG A 256 0.76 -9.32 -1.39
N GLY A 257 0.40 -10.59 -1.34
CA GLY A 257 0.38 -11.48 -2.50
C GLY A 257 -0.98 -11.51 -3.19
N GLY A 258 -1.04 -12.30 -4.27
CA GLY A 258 -2.29 -12.54 -5.01
C GLY A 258 -2.46 -11.69 -6.26
N SER A 259 -3.45 -12.08 -7.07
CA SER A 259 -3.81 -11.33 -8.28
C SER A 259 -4.53 -10.05 -7.88
N PRO A 260 -4.15 -8.87 -8.42
CA PRO A 260 -4.84 -7.63 -8.09
C PRO A 260 -6.31 -7.72 -8.48
N THR A 261 -7.18 -7.11 -7.68
CA THR A 261 -8.61 -6.99 -7.98
C THR A 261 -8.86 -6.10 -9.20
N ALA A 262 -10.10 -6.08 -9.69
CA ALA A 262 -10.47 -5.19 -10.78
C ALA A 262 -10.23 -3.71 -10.42
N ARG A 263 -10.53 -3.31 -9.18
CA ARG A 263 -10.34 -1.93 -8.70
C ARG A 263 -8.86 -1.55 -8.71
N ASP A 264 -7.99 -2.37 -8.13
CA ASP A 264 -6.55 -2.09 -8.13
C ASP A 264 -5.97 -2.04 -9.54
N ARG A 265 -6.39 -2.92 -10.46
CA ARG A 265 -5.94 -2.89 -11.86
C ARG A 265 -6.34 -1.59 -12.57
N ILE A 266 -7.59 -1.16 -12.39
CA ILE A 266 -8.12 0.06 -13.02
C ILE A 266 -7.42 1.29 -12.44
N MET A 267 -7.33 1.38 -11.11
CA MET A 267 -6.70 2.49 -10.41
C MET A 267 -5.21 2.60 -10.77
N SER A 268 -4.47 1.50 -10.70
CA SER A 268 -3.06 1.44 -11.13
C SER A 268 -2.88 1.91 -12.56
N SER A 269 -3.82 1.53 -13.45
CA SER A 269 -3.76 1.92 -14.85
C SER A 269 -4.01 3.41 -15.05
N ARG A 270 -4.99 3.99 -14.34
CA ARG A 270 -5.27 5.43 -14.37
C ARG A 270 -4.08 6.23 -13.82
N MET A 271 -3.55 5.84 -12.65
CA MET A 271 -2.42 6.53 -12.02
C MET A 271 -1.14 6.46 -12.87
N GLY A 272 -0.85 5.30 -13.45
CA GLY A 272 0.31 5.12 -14.33
C GLY A 272 0.27 5.98 -15.60
N ALA A 273 -0.89 6.07 -16.25
CA ALA A 273 -1.06 6.93 -17.41
C ALA A 273 -0.98 8.42 -17.02
N PHE A 274 -1.69 8.81 -15.95
CA PHE A 274 -1.70 10.18 -15.46
C PHE A 274 -0.30 10.67 -15.05
N ALA A 275 0.53 9.80 -14.45
CA ALA A 275 1.92 10.15 -14.12
C ALA A 275 2.76 10.51 -15.37
N VAL A 276 2.56 9.81 -16.49
CA VAL A 276 3.21 10.13 -17.76
C VAL A 276 2.72 11.47 -18.30
N GLU A 277 1.41 11.74 -18.21
CA GLU A 277 0.83 13.03 -18.60
C GLU A 277 1.41 14.18 -17.78
N GLN A 278 1.60 14.00 -16.47
CA GLN A 278 2.21 15.02 -15.61
C GLN A 278 3.68 15.28 -15.97
N LEU A 279 4.46 14.24 -16.28
CA LEU A 279 5.82 14.42 -16.81
C LEU A 279 5.82 15.22 -18.11
N LEU A 280 4.95 14.87 -19.06
CA LEU A 280 4.83 15.57 -20.35
C LEU A 280 4.37 17.03 -20.19
N ALA A 281 3.56 17.33 -19.16
CA ALA A 281 3.17 18.68 -18.78
C ALA A 281 4.30 19.47 -18.08
N GLY A 282 5.50 18.89 -17.95
CA GLY A 282 6.67 19.52 -17.35
C GLY A 282 6.67 19.51 -15.82
N GLN A 283 5.80 18.71 -15.19
CA GLN A 283 5.79 18.55 -13.75
C GLN A 283 6.93 17.62 -13.29
N GLY A 284 7.46 17.89 -12.09
CA GLY A 284 8.40 17.04 -11.37
C GLY A 284 8.28 17.31 -9.88
N GLY A 285 8.63 16.32 -9.05
CA GLY A 285 8.44 16.42 -7.60
C GLY A 285 6.98 16.29 -7.18
N ARG A 286 6.15 15.62 -7.98
CA ARG A 286 4.72 15.42 -7.70
C ARG A 286 4.42 13.97 -7.34
N CYS A 287 3.40 13.75 -6.51
CA CYS A 287 2.81 12.43 -6.29
C CYS A 287 1.39 12.40 -6.81
N VAL A 288 1.03 11.31 -7.49
CA VAL A 288 -0.32 11.06 -7.99
C VAL A 288 -1.17 10.44 -6.90
N GLY A 289 -2.46 10.78 -6.89
CA GLY A 289 -3.46 10.19 -6.00
C GLY A 289 -4.83 10.14 -6.66
N ILE A 290 -5.79 9.55 -5.94
CA ILE A 290 -7.21 9.65 -6.25
C ILE A 290 -7.91 10.31 -5.06
N GLN A 291 -8.69 11.37 -5.31
CA GLN A 291 -9.46 12.04 -4.26
C GLN A 291 -10.87 12.33 -4.79
N GLY A 292 -11.90 11.87 -4.09
CA GLY A 292 -13.28 12.04 -4.55
C GLY A 292 -13.54 11.42 -5.94
N ASN A 293 -12.86 10.30 -6.23
CA ASN A 293 -12.85 9.59 -7.53
C ASN A 293 -12.16 10.32 -8.70
N GLU A 294 -11.58 11.50 -8.46
CA GLU A 294 -10.81 12.27 -9.44
C GLU A 294 -9.31 12.01 -9.29
N MET A 295 -8.59 12.00 -10.43
CA MET A 295 -7.13 11.91 -10.42
C MET A 295 -6.54 13.26 -10.01
N VAL A 296 -5.71 13.25 -8.99
CA VAL A 296 -5.06 14.46 -8.46
C VAL A 296 -3.56 14.27 -8.43
N HIS A 297 -2.82 15.38 -8.35
CA HIS A 297 -1.42 15.34 -8.00
C HIS A 297 -1.10 16.44 -6.99
N HIS A 298 -0.19 16.14 -6.08
CA HIS A 298 0.27 17.06 -5.06
C HIS A 298 1.78 17.21 -5.14
N ASP A 299 2.32 18.27 -4.54
CA ASP A 299 3.76 18.34 -4.30
C ASP A 299 4.17 17.25 -3.30
N ILE A 300 5.26 16.52 -3.58
CA ILE A 300 5.70 15.42 -2.70
C ILE A 300 6.07 15.95 -1.31
N ILE A 301 6.65 17.15 -1.23
CA ILE A 301 7.05 17.77 0.04
C ILE A 301 5.81 18.08 0.85
N ASP A 302 4.83 18.73 0.23
CA ASP A 302 3.58 19.10 0.88
C ASP A 302 2.79 17.87 1.35
N CYS A 303 2.76 16.83 0.52
CA CYS A 303 2.15 15.54 0.84
C CYS A 303 2.78 14.87 2.07
N ILE A 304 4.11 14.86 2.19
CA ILE A 304 4.80 14.18 3.30
C ILE A 304 4.84 15.05 4.57
N GLU A 305 5.03 16.36 4.44
CA GLU A 305 5.33 17.23 5.57
C GLU A 305 4.09 17.94 6.14
N ASN A 306 3.10 18.26 5.29
CA ASN A 306 1.98 19.13 5.66
C ASN A 306 0.61 18.42 5.65
N LEU A 307 0.43 17.42 4.78
CA LEU A 307 -0.81 16.64 4.75
C LEU A 307 -0.79 15.57 5.85
N LYS A 308 -1.79 15.63 6.72
CA LYS A 308 -2.11 14.52 7.62
C LYS A 308 -3.13 13.62 6.96
N ARG A 309 -2.95 12.31 7.06
CA ARG A 309 -4.00 11.36 6.69
C ARG A 309 -5.19 11.55 7.64
N PRO A 310 -6.41 11.78 7.13
CA PRO A 310 -7.59 11.82 7.98
C PRO A 310 -7.89 10.41 8.51
N PHE A 311 -8.26 10.32 9.79
CA PHE A 311 -8.84 9.10 10.33
C PHE A 311 -10.31 9.04 9.94
N ASP A 312 -10.75 7.93 9.34
CA ASP A 312 -12.14 7.72 8.95
C ASP A 312 -13.00 7.37 10.18
N GLN A 313 -13.36 8.42 10.92
CA GLN A 313 -14.19 8.30 12.11
C GLN A 313 -15.57 7.74 11.79
N GLU A 314 -16.12 8.03 10.60
CA GLU A 314 -17.43 7.53 10.19
C GLU A 314 -17.40 6.01 10.02
N LEU A 315 -16.38 5.46 9.36
CA LEU A 315 -16.20 4.02 9.22
C LEU A 315 -15.92 3.34 10.57
N TYR A 316 -15.13 3.99 11.43
CA TYR A 316 -14.87 3.48 12.78
C TYR A 316 -16.17 3.43 13.61
N ASP A 317 -16.95 4.52 13.63
CA ASP A 317 -18.22 4.58 14.36
C ASP A 317 -19.23 3.57 13.79
N LEU A 318 -19.26 3.39 12.46
CA LEU A 318 -20.06 2.35 11.80
C LEU A 318 -19.67 0.95 12.28
N SER A 319 -18.37 0.67 12.39
CA SER A 319 -17.89 -0.63 12.92
C SER A 319 -18.36 -0.86 14.35
N THR A 320 -18.50 0.18 15.17
CA THR A 320 -19.04 0.04 16.54
C THR A 320 -20.57 -0.01 16.60
N THR A 321 -21.26 0.51 15.58
CA THR A 321 -22.74 0.56 15.54
C THR A 321 -23.35 -0.74 15.05
N LEU A 322 -22.68 -1.42 14.11
CA LEU A 322 -23.21 -2.64 13.51
C LEU A 322 -23.11 -3.88 14.44
N PHE A 323 -22.34 -3.80 15.54
CA PHE A 323 -22.03 -4.95 16.41
C PHE A 323 -22.19 -4.65 17.90
#